data_AF-A0A1Y6B695-F1
#
_entry.id   AF-A0A1Y6B695-F1
#
_cell.length_a   1.000
_cell.length_b   1.000
_cell.length_c   1.000
_cell.angle_alpha   90.00
_cell.angle_beta   90.00
_cell.angle_gamma   90.00
#
_symmetry.space_group_name_H-M   'P 1'
#
loop_
_entity.id
_entity.type
_entity.pdbx_description
1 polymer ?
#
loop_
_entity_poly.entity_id
_entity_poly.type
_entity_poly.pdbx_seq_one_letter_code
_entity_poly.pdbx_strand_id
1 'polypeptide(L)'
;MATETEGGPGPARDRRARRIRLGIGLTALAGLLVAIALIAGQGVAAVTGAVLGLGWGLLWTSLFHLVPMVFSTLGWWVLQPSPRLGGPLLFFWTRWIREAVDALLPLGQLGSGLVGARILSLHGATPRDEKGAAIGGTMGGAVVDMTLEGITQVPFTLLGIALLAVRHGYDERIGWMVVGVGVAVVLLAGLVLAQRGGLFALLERGLELIARRTGWQALGRTQGLHDAIALLHRDRRRLTAGFLLHSLSWLFGAGETWLALWFMGRPADLVDALILESLGAAVRSAAFAIPGGLGAQEGGYLLVAGMLGLDPGTGLALSLVKRVRDLLLGLPALAAWQVVEGRHLLRRGAETGGRDS
;
A
#
# COMPACT_ATOMS: atom_id res chain seq x y z
N MET A 1 -57.05 -19.02 -20.60
CA MET A 1 -56.77 -18.23 -19.39
C MET A 1 -56.00 -19.14 -18.43
N ALA A 2 -54.69 -19.26 -18.64
CA ALA A 2 -53.81 -20.06 -17.81
C ALA A 2 -52.72 -19.11 -17.29
N THR A 3 -52.72 -18.96 -15.97
CA THR A 3 -51.85 -18.09 -15.19
C THR A 3 -50.41 -18.58 -15.25
N GLU A 4 -49.53 -17.76 -15.81
CA GLU A 4 -48.08 -17.87 -15.64
C GLU A 4 -47.75 -17.74 -14.15
N THR A 5 -47.33 -18.83 -13.51
CA THR A 5 -46.73 -18.79 -12.20
C THR A 5 -45.27 -18.35 -12.35
N GLU A 6 -45.01 -17.09 -11.99
CA GLU A 6 -43.68 -16.53 -11.79
C GLU A 6 -42.85 -17.47 -10.89
N GLY A 7 -41.82 -18.09 -11.46
CA GLY A 7 -40.82 -18.86 -10.73
C GLY A 7 -39.97 -17.92 -9.86
N GLY A 8 -40.38 -17.74 -8.60
CA GLY A 8 -39.61 -17.03 -7.60
C GLY A 8 -38.20 -17.63 -7.41
N PRO A 9 -37.20 -16.83 -6.99
CA PRO A 9 -35.82 -17.29 -6.85
C PRO A 9 -35.73 -18.50 -5.91
N GLY A 10 -35.21 -19.62 -6.41
CA GLY A 10 -35.15 -20.87 -5.65
C GLY A 10 -34.32 -20.79 -4.34
N PRO A 11 -34.62 -21.61 -3.33
CA PRO A 11 -34.06 -21.54 -1.97
C PRO A 11 -32.54 -21.68 -1.89
N ALA A 12 -31.89 -22.27 -2.90
CA ALA A 12 -30.43 -22.36 -2.99
C ALA A 12 -29.78 -21.00 -3.35
N ARG A 13 -30.44 -20.18 -4.17
CA ARG A 13 -29.99 -18.84 -4.59
C ARG A 13 -30.01 -17.89 -3.39
N ASP A 14 -31.04 -17.96 -2.58
CA ASP A 14 -31.18 -17.16 -1.35
C ASP A 14 -30.16 -17.55 -0.27
N ARG A 15 -29.88 -18.84 -0.08
CA ARG A 15 -28.85 -19.31 0.87
C ARG A 15 -27.44 -18.84 0.47
N ARG A 16 -27.12 -18.83 -0.82
CA ARG A 16 -25.80 -18.40 -1.32
C ARG A 16 -25.64 -16.88 -1.26
N ALA A 17 -26.65 -16.11 -1.65
CA ALA A 17 -26.67 -14.66 -1.49
C ALA A 17 -26.52 -14.24 -0.02
N ARG A 18 -27.17 -14.97 0.90
CA ARG A 18 -27.05 -14.77 2.35
C ARG A 18 -25.63 -15.04 2.85
N ARG A 19 -24.97 -16.12 2.39
CA ARG A 19 -23.55 -16.41 2.74
C ARG A 19 -22.58 -15.34 2.23
N ILE A 20 -22.79 -14.81 1.02
CA ILE A 20 -21.97 -13.72 0.46
C ILE A 20 -22.16 -12.43 1.26
N ARG A 21 -23.40 -12.06 1.59
CA ARG A 21 -23.70 -10.89 2.44
C ARG A 21 -23.09 -11.04 3.84
N LEU A 22 -23.14 -12.26 4.42
CA LEU A 22 -22.47 -12.58 5.68
C LEU A 22 -20.95 -12.43 5.58
N GLY A 23 -20.33 -12.90 4.50
CA GLY A 23 -18.90 -12.75 4.26
C GLY A 23 -18.45 -11.28 4.19
N ILE A 24 -19.21 -10.45 3.46
CA ILE A 24 -18.97 -9.00 3.37
C ILE A 24 -19.18 -8.32 4.74
N GLY A 25 -20.20 -8.74 5.48
CA GLY A 25 -20.44 -8.24 6.83
C GLY A 25 -19.30 -8.58 7.80
N LEU A 26 -18.75 -9.79 7.70
CA LEU A 26 -17.63 -10.24 8.53
C LEU A 26 -16.33 -9.50 8.21
N THR A 27 -16.03 -9.24 6.93
CA THR A 27 -14.84 -8.46 6.54
C THR A 27 -14.96 -6.99 6.93
N ALA A 28 -16.15 -6.38 6.75
CA ALA A 28 -16.41 -5.02 7.20
C ALA A 28 -16.31 -4.89 8.73
N LEU A 29 -16.85 -5.87 9.46
CA LEU A 29 -16.74 -5.93 10.92
C LEU A 29 -15.27 -6.12 11.36
N ALA A 30 -14.50 -6.96 10.67
CA ALA A 30 -13.08 -7.13 10.95
C ALA A 30 -12.30 -5.82 10.74
N GLY A 31 -12.54 -5.10 9.64
CA GLY A 31 -11.94 -3.79 9.40
C GLY A 31 -12.31 -2.76 10.48
N LEU A 32 -13.57 -2.74 10.91
CA LEU A 32 -14.04 -1.88 11.99
C LEU A 32 -13.40 -2.25 13.34
N LEU A 33 -13.32 -3.53 13.68
CA LEU A 33 -12.69 -4.01 14.91
C LEU A 33 -11.19 -3.69 14.93
N VAL A 34 -10.51 -3.78 13.79
CA VAL A 34 -9.10 -3.36 13.68
C VAL A 34 -8.99 -1.85 13.87
N ALA A 35 -9.82 -1.03 13.23
CA ALA A 35 -9.82 0.42 13.47
C ALA A 35 -10.06 0.77 14.95
N ILE A 36 -11.00 0.09 15.61
CA ILE A 36 -11.26 0.25 17.05
C ILE A 36 -10.05 -0.19 17.88
N ALA A 37 -9.42 -1.32 17.56
CA ALA A 37 -8.23 -1.80 18.26
C ALA A 37 -7.04 -0.84 18.11
N LEU A 38 -6.86 -0.26 16.92
CA LEU A 38 -5.83 0.75 16.63
C LEU A 38 -6.06 2.03 17.45
N ILE A 39 -7.32 2.47 17.55
CA ILE A 39 -7.69 3.65 18.36
C ILE A 39 -7.55 3.35 19.86
N ALA A 40 -7.98 2.17 20.31
CA ALA A 40 -7.89 1.76 21.70
C ALA A 40 -6.45 1.59 22.17
N GLY A 41 -5.58 1.02 21.33
CA GLY A 41 -4.15 0.84 21.62
C GLY A 41 -3.37 2.16 21.71
N GLN A 42 -3.85 3.22 21.06
CA GLN A 42 -3.20 4.55 21.08
C GLN A 42 -3.79 5.51 22.13
N GLY A 43 -4.89 5.14 22.75
CA GLY A 43 -5.61 5.98 23.71
C GLY A 43 -6.49 7.01 23.01
N VAL A 44 -7.79 6.90 23.23
CA VAL A 44 -8.81 7.81 22.65
C VAL A 44 -8.51 9.28 22.96
N ALA A 45 -7.96 9.58 24.14
CA ALA A 45 -7.60 10.93 24.53
C ALA A 45 -6.46 11.53 23.67
N ALA A 46 -5.45 10.73 23.31
CA ALA A 46 -4.34 11.19 22.48
C ALA A 46 -4.80 11.47 21.04
N VAL A 47 -5.62 10.57 20.48
CA VAL A 47 -6.23 10.76 19.16
C VAL A 47 -7.13 12.00 19.13
N THR A 48 -7.99 12.15 20.13
CA THR A 48 -8.90 13.31 20.23
C THR A 48 -8.12 14.61 20.41
N GLY A 49 -7.06 14.59 21.23
CA GLY A 49 -6.16 15.73 21.40
C GLY A 49 -5.45 16.13 20.10
N ALA A 50 -4.99 15.17 19.31
CA ALA A 50 -4.38 15.44 18.01
C ALA A 50 -5.38 16.04 17.01
N VAL A 51 -6.61 15.49 16.96
CA VAL A 51 -7.69 16.01 16.10
C VAL A 51 -8.08 17.44 16.49
N LEU A 52 -8.32 17.68 17.78
CA LEU A 52 -8.73 19.00 18.26
C LEU A 52 -7.58 20.02 18.17
N GLY A 53 -6.34 19.59 18.41
CA GLY A 53 -5.16 20.43 18.34
C GLY A 53 -4.82 20.89 16.92
N LEU A 54 -5.04 20.04 15.91
CA LEU A 54 -4.82 20.42 14.50
C LEU A 54 -6.05 21.09 13.86
N GLY A 55 -7.25 20.78 14.35
CA GLY A 55 -8.52 21.32 13.84
C GLY A 55 -8.68 21.10 12.33
N TRP A 56 -8.99 22.17 11.59
CA TRP A 56 -9.09 22.14 10.13
C TRP A 56 -7.78 21.80 9.43
N GLY A 57 -6.64 21.96 10.11
CA GLY A 57 -5.34 21.54 9.60
C GLY A 57 -5.32 20.07 9.22
N LEU A 58 -6.05 19.22 9.95
CA LEU A 58 -6.14 17.79 9.65
C LEU A 58 -6.79 17.50 8.30
N LEU A 59 -7.81 18.28 7.92
CA LEU A 59 -8.44 18.15 6.62
C LEU A 59 -7.44 18.53 5.52
N TRP A 60 -6.76 19.66 5.66
CA TRP A 60 -5.79 20.13 4.67
C TRP A 60 -4.57 19.21 4.54
N THR A 61 -4.04 18.70 5.64
CA THR A 61 -2.95 17.70 5.61
C THR A 61 -3.41 16.41 4.95
N SER A 62 -4.64 15.96 5.24
CA SER A 62 -5.19 14.75 4.61
C SER A 62 -5.44 14.93 3.11
N LEU A 63 -5.92 16.09 2.68
CA LEU A 63 -6.08 16.40 1.26
C LEU A 63 -4.73 16.52 0.55
N PHE A 64 -3.73 17.10 1.21
CA PHE A 64 -2.39 17.23 0.65
C PHE A 64 -1.75 15.86 0.39
N HIS A 65 -2.03 14.85 1.22
CA HIS A 65 -1.57 13.48 1.02
C HIS A 65 -2.03 12.85 -0.31
N LEU A 66 -3.08 13.38 -0.94
CA LEU A 66 -3.46 12.95 -2.29
C LEU A 66 -2.37 13.26 -3.34
N VAL A 67 -1.54 14.27 -3.11
CA VAL A 67 -0.43 14.64 -3.99
C VAL A 67 0.63 13.53 -4.08
N PRO A 68 1.31 13.12 -2.99
CA PRO A 68 2.25 12.00 -3.06
C PRO A 68 1.57 10.72 -3.56
N MET A 69 0.32 10.46 -3.18
CA MET A 69 -0.45 9.31 -3.69
C MET A 69 -0.62 9.34 -5.22
N VAL A 70 -0.85 10.51 -5.83
CA VAL A 70 -0.89 10.66 -7.29
C VAL A 70 0.48 10.35 -7.91
N PHE A 71 1.58 10.83 -7.33
CA PHE A 71 2.92 10.55 -7.86
C PHE A 71 3.28 9.06 -7.76
N SER A 72 3.01 8.43 -6.62
CA SER A 72 3.17 6.96 -6.47
C SER A 72 2.28 6.19 -7.45
N THR A 73 1.06 6.66 -7.68
CA THR A 73 0.16 6.07 -8.68
C THR A 73 0.76 6.15 -10.09
N LEU A 74 1.23 7.32 -10.49
CA LEU A 74 1.82 7.53 -11.82
C LEU A 74 3.12 6.72 -11.98
N GLY A 75 3.91 6.61 -10.91
CA GLY A 75 5.12 5.79 -10.86
C GLY A 75 4.80 4.32 -11.09
N TRP A 76 3.74 3.80 -10.50
CA TRP A 76 3.29 2.42 -10.76
C TRP A 76 2.69 2.26 -12.16
N TRP A 77 1.90 3.25 -12.62
CA TRP A 77 1.23 3.20 -13.92
C TRP A 77 2.22 3.24 -15.09
N VAL A 78 3.29 4.03 -15.01
CA VAL A 78 4.30 4.10 -16.08
C VAL A 78 5.10 2.80 -16.23
N LEU A 79 5.14 1.97 -15.19
CA LEU A 79 5.70 0.62 -15.23
C LEU A 79 4.81 -0.36 -16.00
N GLN A 80 3.62 0.02 -16.48
CA GLN A 80 2.79 -0.91 -17.23
C GLN A 80 3.29 -1.10 -18.68
N PRO A 81 3.41 -2.35 -19.17
CA PRO A 81 3.92 -2.62 -20.51
C PRO A 81 3.03 -2.07 -21.63
N SER A 82 1.73 -1.89 -21.39
CA SER A 82 0.77 -1.40 -22.38
C SER A 82 -0.23 -0.39 -21.78
N PRO A 83 -0.43 0.79 -22.40
CA PRO A 83 -1.45 1.77 -21.99
C PRO A 83 -2.89 1.25 -22.06
N ARG A 84 -3.13 0.13 -22.76
CA ARG A 84 -4.47 -0.50 -22.86
C ARG A 84 -4.89 -1.26 -21.60
N LEU A 85 -4.00 -1.38 -20.61
CA LEU A 85 -4.22 -2.08 -19.35
C LEU A 85 -4.93 -1.22 -18.29
N GLY A 86 -5.60 -0.14 -18.68
CA GLY A 86 -6.34 0.73 -17.77
C GLY A 86 -5.75 2.13 -17.64
N GLY A 87 -6.63 3.10 -17.49
CA GLY A 87 -6.26 4.51 -17.33
C GLY A 87 -5.66 4.80 -15.93
N PRO A 88 -5.00 5.96 -15.77
CA PRO A 88 -4.40 6.38 -14.50
C PRO A 88 -5.40 6.43 -13.34
N LEU A 89 -6.69 6.67 -13.62
CA LEU A 89 -7.73 6.68 -12.59
C LEU A 89 -7.98 5.30 -11.95
N LEU A 90 -7.91 4.22 -12.75
CA LEU A 90 -8.03 2.86 -12.20
C LEU A 90 -6.83 2.54 -11.30
N PHE A 91 -5.64 2.95 -11.73
CA PHE A 91 -4.41 2.80 -10.93
C PHE A 91 -4.48 3.63 -9.65
N PHE A 92 -5.02 4.85 -9.71
CA PHE A 92 -5.21 5.70 -8.52
C PHE A 92 -6.14 5.04 -7.51
N TRP A 93 -7.30 4.57 -7.99
CA TRP A 93 -8.26 3.86 -7.14
C TRP A 93 -7.65 2.60 -6.52
N THR A 94 -6.87 1.85 -7.31
CA THR A 94 -6.18 0.64 -6.85
C THR A 94 -5.08 0.98 -5.84
N ARG A 95 -4.32 2.05 -6.05
CA ARG A 95 -3.28 2.55 -5.15
C ARG A 95 -3.87 3.00 -3.83
N TRP A 96 -4.97 3.74 -3.87
CA TRP A 96 -5.69 4.19 -2.68
C TRP A 96 -6.14 3.01 -1.80
N ILE A 97 -6.65 1.94 -2.42
CA ILE A 97 -7.00 0.71 -1.68
C ILE A 97 -5.78 0.00 -1.14
N ARG A 98 -4.69 -0.11 -1.92
CA ARG A 98 -3.43 -0.72 -1.46
C ARG A 98 -2.90 -0.01 -0.22
N GLU A 99 -2.85 1.31 -0.25
CA GLU A 99 -2.38 2.13 0.86
C GLU A 99 -3.27 1.98 2.10
N ALA A 100 -4.59 1.90 1.91
CA ALA A 100 -5.51 1.58 3.01
C ALA A 100 -5.30 0.17 3.58
N VAL A 101 -4.99 -0.82 2.74
CA VAL A 101 -4.64 -2.17 3.16
C VAL A 101 -3.34 -2.17 3.96
N ASP A 102 -2.31 -1.47 3.49
CA ASP A 102 -1.00 -1.39 4.17
C ASP A 102 -1.10 -0.66 5.51
N ALA A 103 -1.91 0.39 5.58
CA ALA A 103 -2.06 1.20 6.79
C ALA A 103 -2.97 0.53 7.84
N LEU A 104 -4.04 -0.14 7.42
CA LEU A 104 -5.12 -0.55 8.32
C LEU A 104 -5.28 -2.07 8.48
N LEU A 105 -4.73 -2.90 7.59
CA LEU A 105 -4.90 -4.36 7.66
C LEU A 105 -3.58 -5.07 7.97
N PRO A 106 -3.62 -6.18 8.75
CA PRO A 106 -2.45 -6.98 9.07
C PRO A 106 -2.07 -7.93 7.93
N LEU A 107 -2.00 -7.43 6.69
CA LEU A 107 -1.70 -8.22 5.49
C LEU A 107 -0.25 -8.06 5.02
N GLY A 108 0.47 -7.07 5.56
CA GLY A 108 1.82 -6.70 5.14
C GLY A 108 1.87 -6.21 3.68
N GLN A 109 3.04 -5.71 3.26
CA GLN A 109 3.22 -5.10 1.94
C GLN A 109 2.97 -6.07 0.77
N LEU A 110 3.22 -7.37 0.98
CA LEU A 110 2.91 -8.40 -0.04
C LEU A 110 1.40 -8.56 -0.25
N GLY A 111 0.60 -8.40 0.82
CA GLY A 111 -0.85 -8.53 0.77
C GLY A 111 -1.52 -7.44 -0.07
N SER A 112 -1.10 -6.18 0.08
CA SER A 112 -1.59 -5.07 -0.77
C SER A 112 -1.20 -5.26 -2.24
N GLY A 113 -0.01 -5.82 -2.50
CA GLY A 113 0.41 -6.43 -3.77
C GLY A 113 -0.69 -7.24 -4.46
N LEU A 114 -1.16 -8.27 -3.76
CA LEU A 114 -2.17 -9.20 -4.25
C LEU A 114 -3.54 -8.54 -4.43
N VAL A 115 -3.94 -7.68 -3.50
CA VAL A 115 -5.21 -6.93 -3.61
C VAL A 115 -5.20 -6.04 -4.85
N GLY A 116 -4.10 -5.32 -5.10
CA GLY A 116 -3.95 -4.48 -6.28
C GLY A 116 -4.00 -5.28 -7.58
N ALA A 117 -3.25 -6.38 -7.66
CA ALA A 117 -3.27 -7.26 -8.82
C ALA A 117 -4.67 -7.85 -9.07
N ARG A 118 -5.39 -8.23 -8.01
CA ARG A 118 -6.78 -8.70 -8.08
C ARG A 118 -7.69 -7.61 -8.64
N ILE A 119 -7.66 -6.40 -8.09
CA ILE A 119 -8.49 -5.28 -8.55
C ILE A 119 -8.27 -5.02 -10.04
N LEU A 120 -7.01 -4.92 -10.47
CA LEU A 120 -6.70 -4.71 -11.88
C LEU A 120 -7.25 -5.86 -12.73
N SER A 121 -7.04 -7.12 -12.31
CA SER A 121 -7.58 -8.26 -13.05
C SER A 121 -9.10 -8.27 -13.18
N LEU A 122 -9.83 -7.88 -12.12
CA LEU A 122 -11.29 -7.79 -12.14
C LEU A 122 -11.82 -6.72 -13.11
N HIS A 123 -11.02 -5.68 -13.38
CA HIS A 123 -11.33 -4.61 -14.32
C HIS A 123 -10.76 -4.87 -15.72
N GLY A 124 -10.26 -6.08 -16.00
CA GLY A 124 -9.73 -6.46 -17.31
C GLY A 124 -8.34 -5.90 -17.61
N ALA A 125 -7.70 -5.26 -16.63
CA ALA A 125 -6.35 -4.69 -16.70
C ALA A 125 -5.25 -5.76 -16.54
N THR A 126 -5.41 -6.93 -17.20
CA THR A 126 -4.40 -8.00 -17.20
C THR A 126 -3.57 -7.97 -18.47
N PRO A 127 -2.23 -7.94 -18.39
CA PRO A 127 -1.37 -8.25 -19.54
C PRO A 127 -1.77 -9.60 -20.12
N ARG A 128 -2.02 -9.65 -21.43
CA ARG A 128 -2.32 -10.89 -22.14
C ARG A 128 -1.17 -11.20 -23.10
N ASP A 129 -0.83 -12.48 -23.24
CA ASP A 129 0.11 -12.92 -24.27
C ASP A 129 -0.52 -12.83 -25.67
N GLU A 130 0.27 -13.11 -26.71
CA GLU A 130 -0.17 -13.15 -28.11
C GLU A 130 -1.34 -14.12 -28.34
N LYS A 131 -1.54 -15.08 -27.44
CA LYS A 131 -2.61 -16.10 -27.47
C LYS A 131 -3.82 -15.70 -26.62
N GLY A 132 -3.84 -14.50 -26.04
CA GLY A 132 -4.94 -13.96 -25.25
C GLY A 132 -5.02 -14.48 -23.81
N ALA A 133 -4.02 -15.22 -23.33
CA ALA A 133 -3.96 -15.70 -21.95
C ALA A 133 -3.44 -14.62 -21.00
N ALA A 134 -4.09 -14.46 -19.84
CA ALA A 134 -3.60 -13.57 -18.79
C ALA A 134 -2.22 -14.05 -18.30
N ILE A 135 -1.23 -13.15 -18.38
CA ILE A 135 0.11 -13.32 -17.84
C ILE A 135 0.12 -12.73 -16.42
N GLY A 136 0.92 -13.28 -15.50
CA GLY A 136 1.15 -12.75 -14.15
C GLY A 136 1.71 -11.31 -14.03
N GLY A 137 1.65 -10.51 -15.11
CA GLY A 137 2.27 -9.19 -15.18
C GLY A 137 1.65 -8.11 -14.29
N THR A 138 0.41 -8.24 -13.81
CA THR A 138 -0.14 -7.30 -12.82
C THR A 138 0.55 -7.44 -11.46
N MET A 139 0.79 -8.68 -11.02
CA MET A 139 1.55 -8.97 -9.80
C MET A 139 3.03 -8.66 -10.01
N GLY A 140 3.59 -8.94 -11.19
CA GLY A 140 4.97 -8.56 -11.53
C GLY A 140 5.20 -7.06 -11.49
N GLY A 141 4.29 -6.28 -12.07
CA GLY A 141 4.32 -4.82 -12.00
C GLY A 141 4.21 -4.30 -10.57
N ALA A 142 3.35 -4.89 -9.73
CA ALA A 142 3.22 -4.51 -8.32
C ALA A 142 4.49 -4.84 -7.50
N VAL A 143 5.16 -5.95 -7.78
CA VAL A 143 6.43 -6.32 -7.12
C VAL A 143 7.56 -5.38 -7.55
N VAL A 144 7.66 -5.08 -8.85
CA VAL A 144 8.67 -4.13 -9.37
C VAL A 144 8.41 -2.72 -8.81
N ASP A 145 7.16 -2.29 -8.74
CA ASP A 145 6.74 -1.02 -8.14
C ASP A 145 7.19 -0.91 -6.67
N MET A 146 6.84 -1.89 -5.84
CA MET A 146 7.25 -1.93 -4.43
C MET A 146 8.78 -1.94 -4.27
N THR A 147 9.49 -2.61 -5.17
CA THR A 147 10.95 -2.62 -5.18
C THR A 147 11.51 -1.25 -5.53
N LEU A 148 10.89 -0.55 -6.49
CA LEU A 148 11.29 0.79 -6.90
C LEU A 148 11.00 1.82 -5.81
N GLU A 149 9.91 1.67 -5.06
CA GLU A 149 9.64 2.46 -3.85
C GLU A 149 10.75 2.27 -2.81
N GLY A 150 11.12 1.03 -2.51
CA GLY A 150 12.24 0.74 -1.60
C GLY A 150 13.58 1.32 -2.09
N ILE A 151 13.87 1.20 -3.40
CA ILE A 151 15.09 1.76 -4.01
C ILE A 151 15.12 3.29 -3.92
N THR A 152 14.00 3.96 -4.16
CA THR A 152 13.91 5.44 -4.09
C THR A 152 13.87 5.97 -2.67
N GLN A 153 13.43 5.15 -1.70
CA GLN A 153 13.50 5.49 -0.29
C GLN A 153 14.94 5.59 0.23
N VAL A 154 15.89 4.81 -0.32
CA VAL A 154 17.31 4.86 0.08
C VAL A 154 17.92 6.26 -0.08
N PRO A 155 17.94 6.89 -1.28
CA PRO A 155 18.49 8.22 -1.42
C PRO A 155 17.70 9.28 -0.64
N PHE A 156 16.38 9.12 -0.47
CA PHE A 156 15.58 10.01 0.37
C PHE A 156 15.98 9.92 1.85
N THR A 157 16.22 8.72 2.37
CA THR A 157 16.69 8.49 3.74
C THR A 157 18.10 9.05 3.92
N LEU A 158 19.00 8.81 2.96
CA LEU A 158 20.35 9.38 2.98
C LEU A 158 20.33 10.91 2.96
N LEU A 159 19.42 11.52 2.20
CA LEU A 159 19.22 12.97 2.22
C LEU A 159 18.83 13.45 3.64
N GLY A 160 17.90 12.76 4.30
CA GLY A 160 17.53 13.03 5.69
C GLY A 160 18.70 12.95 6.66
N ILE A 161 19.47 11.86 6.59
CA ILE A 161 20.66 11.65 7.42
C ILE A 161 21.70 12.76 7.17
N ALA A 162 21.94 13.11 5.91
CA ALA A 162 22.89 14.14 5.54
C ALA A 162 22.46 15.53 6.07
N LEU A 163 21.17 15.87 5.93
CA LEU A 163 20.62 17.12 6.46
C LEU A 163 20.71 17.19 7.98
N LEU A 164 20.42 16.07 8.67
CA LEU A 164 20.58 15.96 10.12
C LEU A 164 22.03 16.17 10.55
N ALA A 165 22.98 15.53 9.85
CA ALA A 165 24.41 15.65 10.11
C ALA A 165 24.93 17.08 9.87
N VAL A 166 24.45 17.76 8.83
CA VAL A 166 24.82 19.15 8.54
C VAL A 166 24.29 20.10 9.62
N ARG A 167 23.09 19.85 10.17
CA ARG A 167 22.49 20.71 11.20
C ARG A 167 23.09 20.52 12.59
N HIS A 168 23.28 19.27 13.00
CA HIS A 168 23.61 18.94 14.39
C HIS A 168 25.01 18.34 14.57
N GLY A 169 25.77 18.24 13.48
CA GLY A 169 27.07 17.57 13.44
C GLY A 169 26.92 16.06 13.29
N TYR A 170 28.02 15.41 12.93
CA TYR A 170 28.10 13.95 12.87
C TYR A 170 28.34 13.36 14.27
N ASP A 171 27.54 12.37 14.64
CA ASP A 171 27.69 11.60 15.88
C ASP A 171 27.56 10.09 15.63
N GLU A 172 27.67 9.29 16.70
CA GLU A 172 27.56 7.83 16.61
C GLU A 172 26.19 7.37 16.08
N ARG A 173 25.11 8.11 16.39
CA ARG A 173 23.75 7.76 15.99
C ARG A 173 23.60 7.85 14.47
N ILE A 174 24.15 8.89 13.86
CA ILE A 174 24.20 9.04 12.40
C ILE A 174 24.98 7.87 11.77
N GLY A 175 26.09 7.46 12.38
CA GLY A 175 26.84 6.27 11.94
C GLY A 175 25.97 5.01 11.89
N TRP A 176 25.21 4.74 12.96
CA TRP A 176 24.27 3.61 13.00
C TRP A 176 23.14 3.72 11.98
N MET A 177 22.64 4.93 11.68
CA MET A 177 21.65 5.13 10.61
C MET A 177 22.24 4.78 9.24
N VAL A 178 23.47 5.20 8.95
CA VAL A 178 24.16 4.87 7.69
C VAL A 178 24.35 3.36 7.56
N VAL A 179 24.74 2.67 8.65
CA VAL A 179 24.82 1.20 8.68
C VAL A 179 23.46 0.58 8.37
N GLY A 180 22.38 1.08 8.99
CA GLY A 180 21.01 0.62 8.72
C GLY A 180 20.61 0.79 7.25
N VAL A 181 20.94 1.92 6.63
CA VAL A 181 20.75 2.12 5.18
C VAL A 181 21.59 1.13 4.38
N GLY A 182 22.83 0.85 4.77
CA GLY A 182 23.69 -0.15 4.14
C GLY A 182 23.06 -1.54 4.15
N VAL A 183 22.48 -1.96 5.28
CA VAL A 183 21.73 -3.22 5.39
C VAL A 183 20.52 -3.22 4.45
N ALA A 184 19.75 -2.14 4.41
CA ALA A 184 18.61 -2.01 3.50
C ALA A 184 19.03 -2.11 2.03
N VAL A 185 20.15 -1.50 1.64
CA VAL A 185 20.72 -1.59 0.28
C VAL A 185 21.09 -3.04 -0.06
N VAL A 186 21.72 -3.77 0.86
CA VAL A 186 22.07 -5.19 0.64
C VAL A 186 20.81 -6.04 0.47
N LEU A 187 19.79 -5.84 1.31
CA LEU A 187 18.52 -6.56 1.22
C LEU A 187 17.78 -6.26 -0.10
N LEU A 188 17.71 -4.98 -0.50
CA LEU A 188 17.10 -4.57 -1.77
C LEU A 188 17.88 -5.10 -2.97
N ALA A 189 19.21 -5.09 -2.93
CA ALA A 189 20.05 -5.69 -3.97
C ALA A 189 19.79 -7.20 -4.07
N GLY A 190 19.73 -7.90 -2.93
CA GLY A 190 19.36 -9.31 -2.86
C GLY A 190 17.97 -9.59 -3.46
N LEU A 191 16.98 -8.73 -3.17
CA LEU A 191 15.64 -8.82 -3.73
C LEU A 191 15.64 -8.61 -5.26
N VAL A 192 16.35 -7.60 -5.77
CA VAL A 192 16.49 -7.35 -7.22
C VAL A 192 17.21 -8.52 -7.91
N LEU A 193 18.24 -9.08 -7.29
CA LEU A 193 18.93 -10.27 -7.81
C LEU A 193 18.00 -11.49 -7.79
N ALA A 194 17.20 -11.70 -6.75
CA ALA A 194 16.21 -12.77 -6.69
C ALA A 194 15.10 -12.63 -7.75
N GLN A 195 14.67 -11.39 -8.03
CA GLN A 195 13.74 -11.05 -9.10
C GLN A 195 14.31 -11.37 -10.48
N ARG A 196 15.58 -11.01 -10.72
CA ARG A 196 16.29 -11.25 -11.99
C ARG A 196 16.73 -12.70 -12.18
N GLY A 197 17.04 -13.41 -11.09
CA GLY A 197 17.56 -14.78 -11.09
C GLY A 197 16.48 -15.88 -11.13
N GLY A 198 15.19 -15.53 -11.22
CA GLY A 198 14.12 -16.50 -11.37
C GLY A 198 13.73 -17.23 -10.08
N LEU A 199 14.08 -16.72 -8.91
CA LEU A 199 13.71 -17.33 -7.62
C LEU A 199 12.18 -17.40 -7.44
N PHE A 200 11.46 -16.40 -7.97
CA PHE A 200 10.00 -16.42 -8.06
C PHE A 200 9.49 -17.55 -8.97
N ALA A 201 10.19 -17.88 -10.06
CA ALA A 201 9.83 -19.04 -10.89
C ALA A 201 10.04 -20.38 -10.14
N LEU A 202 11.00 -20.43 -9.21
CA LEU A 202 11.19 -21.61 -8.36
C LEU A 202 10.06 -21.76 -7.34
N LEU A 203 9.65 -20.66 -6.70
CA LEU A 203 8.49 -20.61 -5.81
C LEU A 203 7.19 -20.97 -6.55
N GLU A 204 7.00 -20.47 -7.77
CA GLU A 204 5.87 -20.83 -8.62
C GLU A 204 5.84 -22.32 -8.94
N ARG A 205 6.96 -22.91 -9.35
CA ARG A 205 7.06 -24.35 -9.60
C ARG A 205 6.77 -25.18 -8.36
N GLY A 206 7.23 -24.75 -7.19
CA GLY A 206 6.95 -25.40 -5.91
C GLY A 206 5.47 -25.35 -5.54
N LEU A 207 4.85 -24.18 -5.68
CA LEU A 207 3.42 -23.98 -5.42
C LEU A 207 2.54 -24.74 -6.42
N GLU A 208 2.90 -24.77 -7.70
CA GLU A 208 2.22 -25.57 -8.71
C GLU A 208 2.32 -27.08 -8.40
N LEU A 209 3.47 -27.56 -7.92
CA LEU A 209 3.66 -28.96 -7.54
C LEU A 209 2.77 -29.35 -6.35
N ILE A 210 2.67 -28.47 -5.35
CA ILE A 210 1.80 -28.66 -4.18
C ILE A 210 0.33 -28.62 -4.60
N ALA A 211 -0.07 -27.65 -5.44
CA ALA A 211 -1.43 -27.51 -5.96
C ALA A 211 -1.87 -28.74 -6.77
N ARG A 212 -0.98 -29.29 -7.62
CA ARG A 212 -1.23 -30.53 -8.38
C ARG A 212 -1.41 -31.74 -7.46
N ARG A 213 -0.68 -31.81 -6.35
CA ARG A 213 -0.78 -32.92 -5.37
C ARG A 213 -2.00 -32.82 -4.45
N THR A 214 -2.49 -31.61 -4.19
CA THR A 214 -3.58 -31.36 -3.23
C THR A 214 -4.93 -31.09 -3.91
N GLY A 215 -4.99 -31.07 -5.25
CA GLY A 215 -6.20 -30.77 -6.01
C GLY A 215 -6.65 -29.31 -5.96
N TRP A 216 -5.84 -28.43 -5.36
CA TRP A 216 -6.14 -27.00 -5.20
C TRP A 216 -5.80 -26.23 -6.48
N GLN A 217 -6.72 -26.17 -7.45
CA GLN A 217 -6.60 -25.30 -8.63
C GLN A 217 -6.82 -23.80 -8.35
N ALA A 218 -6.86 -23.39 -7.08
CA ALA A 218 -7.19 -22.01 -6.67
C ALA A 218 -6.00 -21.03 -6.78
N LEU A 219 -4.78 -21.51 -6.98
CA LEU A 219 -3.63 -20.65 -7.30
C LEU A 219 -3.68 -20.31 -8.79
N GLY A 220 -4.48 -19.29 -9.12
CA GLY A 220 -4.62 -18.78 -10.48
C GLY A 220 -3.26 -18.48 -11.11
N ARG A 221 -3.04 -19.07 -12.30
CA ARG A 221 -1.98 -18.79 -13.30
C ARG A 221 -0.94 -17.74 -12.85
N THR A 222 0.03 -18.16 -12.04
CA THR A 222 1.26 -17.38 -11.78
C THR A 222 2.22 -17.42 -12.98
N GLN A 223 1.94 -18.27 -13.98
CA GLN A 223 2.71 -18.40 -15.21
C GLN A 223 3.03 -17.02 -15.84
N GLY A 224 4.33 -16.76 -15.98
CA GLY A 224 4.87 -15.58 -16.65
C GLY A 224 5.14 -14.37 -15.75
N LEU A 225 5.09 -14.50 -14.41
CA LEU A 225 5.54 -13.45 -13.49
C LEU A 225 7.01 -13.08 -13.72
N HIS A 226 7.88 -14.08 -13.85
CA HIS A 226 9.29 -13.87 -14.10
C HIS A 226 9.54 -13.16 -15.43
N ASP A 227 8.86 -13.57 -16.51
CA ASP A 227 8.98 -12.94 -17.82
C ASP A 227 8.49 -11.49 -17.80
N ALA A 228 7.40 -11.21 -17.08
CA ALA A 228 6.91 -9.84 -16.90
C ALA A 228 7.93 -8.96 -16.14
N ILE A 229 8.49 -9.47 -15.04
CA ILE A 229 9.54 -8.77 -14.27
C ILE A 229 10.79 -8.54 -15.13
N ALA A 230 11.21 -9.55 -15.91
CA ALA A 230 12.37 -9.46 -16.79
C ALA A 230 12.17 -8.45 -17.92
N LEU A 231 10.97 -8.36 -18.52
CA LEU A 231 10.62 -7.36 -19.52
C LEU A 231 10.66 -5.94 -18.94
N LEU A 232 10.14 -5.75 -17.72
CA LEU A 232 10.18 -4.45 -17.04
C LEU A 232 11.61 -4.03 -16.70
N HIS A 233 12.46 -4.97 -16.27
CA HIS A 233 13.86 -4.67 -16.02
C HIS A 233 14.66 -4.28 -17.27
N ARG A 234 14.19 -4.62 -18.47
CA ARG A 234 14.82 -4.24 -19.74
C ARG A 234 14.44 -2.83 -20.21
N ASP A 235 13.31 -2.30 -19.78
CA ASP A 235 12.82 -0.97 -20.19
C ASP A 235 13.34 0.13 -19.25
N ARG A 236 14.57 0.59 -19.51
CA ARG A 236 15.24 1.62 -18.69
C ARG A 236 14.43 2.92 -18.59
N ARG A 237 13.71 3.30 -19.66
CA ARG A 237 12.94 4.56 -19.68
C ARG A 237 11.81 4.52 -18.66
N ARG A 238 11.06 3.42 -18.62
CA ARG A 238 9.96 3.24 -17.66
C ARG A 238 10.47 3.14 -16.22
N LEU A 239 11.58 2.43 -15.99
CA LEU A 239 12.20 2.36 -14.67
C LEU A 239 12.67 3.72 -14.19
N THR A 240 13.32 4.51 -15.05
CA THR A 240 13.75 5.88 -14.69
C THR A 240 12.55 6.78 -14.43
N ALA A 241 11.49 6.71 -15.24
CA ALA A 241 10.27 7.49 -15.00
C ALA A 241 9.62 7.11 -13.66
N GLY A 242 9.45 5.82 -13.38
CA GLY A 242 8.94 5.34 -12.09
C GLY A 242 9.81 5.77 -10.91
N PHE A 243 11.14 5.70 -11.06
CA PHE A 243 12.10 6.15 -10.04
C PHE A 243 11.92 7.62 -9.71
N LEU A 244 11.81 8.48 -10.73
CA LEU A 244 11.65 9.92 -10.55
C LEU A 244 10.29 10.26 -9.93
N LEU A 245 9.22 9.60 -10.37
CA LEU A 245 7.88 9.80 -9.83
C LEU A 245 7.79 9.37 -8.35
N HIS A 246 8.39 8.24 -7.98
CA HIS A 246 8.44 7.81 -6.58
C HIS A 246 9.33 8.72 -5.73
N SER A 247 10.47 9.18 -6.27
CA SER A 247 11.30 10.19 -5.60
C SER A 247 10.53 11.49 -5.34
N LEU A 248 9.72 11.95 -6.30
CA LEU A 248 8.83 13.10 -6.10
C LEU A 248 7.76 12.82 -5.06
N SER A 249 7.18 11.61 -5.05
CA SER A 249 6.24 11.19 -4.00
C SER A 249 6.83 11.35 -2.60
N TRP A 250 8.06 10.86 -2.38
CA TRP A 250 8.76 11.03 -1.10
C TRP A 250 8.95 12.51 -0.72
N LEU A 251 9.35 13.36 -1.67
CA LEU A 251 9.52 14.79 -1.43
C LEU A 251 8.19 15.48 -1.09
N PHE A 252 7.09 15.12 -1.75
CA PHE A 252 5.77 15.63 -1.39
C PHE A 252 5.31 15.09 -0.03
N GLY A 253 5.68 13.87 0.37
CA GLY A 253 5.46 13.39 1.74
C GLY A 253 6.08 14.31 2.81
N ALA A 254 7.25 14.90 2.53
CA ALA A 254 7.86 15.89 3.43
C ALA A 254 7.04 17.20 3.47
N GLY A 255 6.43 17.59 2.35
CA GLY A 255 5.48 18.71 2.30
C GLY A 255 4.24 18.48 3.18
N GLU A 256 3.72 17.26 3.22
CA GLU A 256 2.63 16.89 4.14
C GLU A 256 3.05 17.06 5.60
N THR A 257 4.26 16.59 5.93
CA THR A 257 4.86 16.73 7.26
C THR A 257 5.04 18.18 7.67
N TRP A 258 5.56 18.99 6.76
CA TRP A 258 5.73 20.42 6.96
C TRP A 258 4.37 21.10 7.21
N LEU A 259 3.36 20.79 6.40
CA LEU A 259 2.02 21.35 6.55
C LEU A 259 1.41 20.97 7.91
N ALA A 260 1.60 19.73 8.35
CA ALA A 260 1.15 19.30 9.67
C ALA A 260 1.83 20.09 10.80
N LEU A 261 3.16 20.26 10.75
CA LEU A 261 3.90 21.04 11.74
C LEU A 261 3.49 22.52 11.74
N TRP A 262 3.23 23.09 10.56
CA TRP A 262 2.74 24.45 10.41
C TRP A 262 1.38 24.65 11.07
N PHE A 263 0.43 23.75 10.85
CA PHE A 263 -0.87 23.79 11.53
C PHE A 263 -0.78 23.53 13.05
N MET A 264 0.25 22.82 13.52
CA MET A 264 0.54 22.69 14.95
C MET A 264 1.12 23.98 15.57
N GLY A 265 1.36 25.03 14.76
CA GLY A 265 2.02 26.25 15.21
C GLY A 265 3.48 26.02 15.61
N ARG A 266 4.12 24.95 15.12
CA ARG A 266 5.51 24.63 15.46
C ARG A 266 6.47 25.39 14.53
N PRO A 267 7.56 25.96 15.05
CA PRO A 267 8.56 26.67 14.27
C PRO A 267 9.51 25.68 13.57
N ALA A 268 8.96 24.75 12.79
CA ALA A 268 9.74 23.81 12.00
C ALA A 268 9.82 24.30 10.55
N ASP A 269 11.02 24.33 10.00
CA ASP A 269 11.19 24.66 8.58
C ASP A 269 11.07 23.41 7.69
N LEU A 270 11.19 23.62 6.38
CA LEU A 270 11.07 22.53 5.42
C LEU A 270 12.16 21.46 5.59
N VAL A 271 13.34 21.84 6.13
CA VAL A 271 14.45 20.90 6.35
C VAL A 271 14.12 19.97 7.52
N ASP A 272 13.54 20.51 8.61
CA ASP A 272 13.07 19.68 9.73
C ASP A 272 12.02 18.67 9.28
N ALA A 273 11.08 19.10 8.43
CA ALA A 273 10.06 18.24 7.86
C ALA A 273 10.63 17.15 6.93
N LEU A 274 11.65 17.49 6.13
CA LEU A 274 12.39 16.53 5.30
C LEU A 274 13.09 15.48 6.15
N ILE A 275 13.77 15.90 7.23
CA ILE A 275 14.46 14.97 8.15
C ILE A 275 13.43 14.07 8.84
N LEU A 276 12.36 14.65 9.40
CA LEU A 276 11.29 13.90 10.07
C LEU A 276 10.62 12.90 9.13
N GLU A 277 10.30 13.31 7.90
CA GLU A 277 9.61 12.42 6.98
C GLU A 277 10.52 11.30 6.47
N SER A 278 11.74 11.63 6.05
CA SER A 278 12.69 10.66 5.52
C SER A 278 13.07 9.60 6.56
N LEU A 279 13.44 10.01 7.77
CA LEU A 279 13.81 9.10 8.84
C LEU A 279 12.58 8.38 9.43
N GLY A 280 11.45 9.08 9.57
CA GLY A 280 10.19 8.48 10.01
C GLY A 280 9.69 7.39 9.05
N ALA A 281 9.77 7.64 7.74
CA ALA A 281 9.47 6.64 6.71
C ALA A 281 10.46 5.47 6.75
N ALA A 282 11.75 5.73 6.97
CA ALA A 282 12.76 4.67 7.12
C ALA A 282 12.46 3.75 8.30
N VAL A 283 12.12 4.31 9.46
CA VAL A 283 11.71 3.52 10.64
C VAL A 283 10.46 2.70 10.34
N ARG A 284 9.45 3.30 9.69
CA ARG A 284 8.22 2.60 9.29
C ARG A 284 8.52 1.43 8.34
N SER A 285 9.37 1.63 7.35
CA SER A 285 9.77 0.57 6.41
C SER A 285 10.62 -0.51 7.07
N ALA A 286 11.51 -0.18 8.00
CA ALA A 286 12.25 -1.16 8.79
C ALA A 286 11.31 -2.03 9.64
N ALA A 287 10.19 -1.45 10.07
CA ALA A 287 9.12 -2.14 10.78
C ALA A 287 8.10 -2.83 9.86
N PHE A 288 8.45 -3.19 8.62
CA PHE A 288 7.51 -3.80 7.65
C PHE A 288 6.81 -5.07 8.16
N ALA A 289 7.42 -5.79 9.10
CA ALA A 289 6.86 -7.00 9.71
C ALA A 289 5.82 -6.69 10.80
N ILE A 290 5.73 -5.43 11.27
CA ILE A 290 4.80 -4.97 12.30
C ILE A 290 3.53 -4.44 11.61
N PRO A 291 2.37 -5.09 11.77
CA PRO A 291 1.10 -4.62 11.20
C PRO A 291 0.80 -3.16 11.57
N GLY A 292 0.49 -2.34 10.57
CA GLY A 292 0.20 -0.91 10.75
C GLY A 292 1.38 -0.07 11.28
N GLY A 293 2.57 -0.66 11.41
CA GLY A 293 3.76 0.00 11.99
C GLY A 293 3.53 0.49 13.43
N LEU A 294 2.64 -0.15 14.19
CA LEU A 294 2.28 0.25 15.55
C LEU A 294 3.51 0.24 16.47
N GLY A 295 3.69 1.32 17.23
CA GLY A 295 4.83 1.53 18.12
C GLY A 295 6.08 1.99 17.37
N ALA A 296 6.34 1.44 16.17
CA ALA A 296 7.47 1.83 15.34
C ALA A 296 7.30 3.24 14.76
N GLN A 297 6.09 3.59 14.31
CA GLN A 297 5.82 4.92 13.79
C GLN A 297 5.93 5.99 14.88
N GLU A 298 5.28 5.75 16.02
CA GLU A 298 5.24 6.67 17.15
C GLU A 298 6.65 6.83 17.73
N GLY A 299 7.36 5.72 17.96
CA GLY A 299 8.75 5.72 18.41
C GLY A 299 9.70 6.38 17.41
N GLY A 300 9.51 6.13 16.11
CA GLY A 300 10.31 6.72 15.04
C GLY A 300 10.23 8.24 15.02
N TYR A 301 9.02 8.80 14.97
CA TYR A 301 8.84 10.26 14.98
C TYR A 301 9.28 10.88 16.32
N LEU A 302 9.09 10.20 17.46
CA LEU A 302 9.59 10.65 18.75
C LEU A 302 11.12 10.75 18.78
N LEU A 303 11.81 9.70 18.33
CA LEU A 303 13.28 9.65 18.29
C LEU A 303 13.84 10.73 17.37
N VAL A 304 13.30 10.84 16.15
CA VAL A 304 13.78 11.81 15.16
C VAL A 304 13.46 13.24 15.60
N ALA A 305 12.28 13.51 16.17
CA ALA A 305 11.95 14.82 16.72
C ALA A 305 12.91 15.22 17.86
N GLY A 306 13.23 14.28 18.76
CA GLY A 306 14.20 14.52 19.82
C GLY A 306 15.61 14.84 19.30
N MET A 307 16.03 14.24 18.19
CA MET A 307 17.31 14.55 17.53
C MET A 307 17.36 15.97 16.95
N LEU A 308 16.21 16.50 16.54
CA LEU A 308 16.06 17.90 16.10
C LEU A 308 15.89 18.88 17.27
N GLY A 309 15.90 18.40 18.52
CA GLY A 309 15.64 19.22 19.70
C GLY A 309 14.17 19.62 19.86
N LEU A 310 13.25 18.98 19.12
CA LEU A 310 11.82 19.18 19.29
C LEU A 310 11.32 18.43 20.52
N ASP A 311 10.33 19.03 21.21
CA ASP A 311 9.66 18.39 22.33
C ASP A 311 9.03 17.04 21.89
N PRO A 312 9.16 15.96 22.69
CA PRO A 312 8.57 14.64 22.39
C PRO A 312 7.09 14.70 22.01
N GLY A 313 6.30 15.59 22.62
CA GLY A 313 4.90 15.77 22.28
C GLY A 313 4.68 16.14 20.80
N THR A 314 5.64 16.79 20.15
CA THR A 314 5.59 17.14 18.72
C THR A 314 5.71 15.92 17.84
N GLY A 315 6.70 15.05 18.09
CA GLY A 315 6.89 13.82 17.32
C GLY A 315 5.69 12.87 17.46
N LEU A 316 5.17 12.76 18.68
CA LEU A 316 3.98 11.95 18.97
C LEU A 316 2.73 12.51 18.28
N ALA A 317 2.52 13.84 18.35
CA ALA A 317 1.42 14.51 17.65
C ALA A 317 1.50 14.32 16.13
N LEU A 318 2.69 14.46 15.54
CA LEU A 318 2.90 14.23 14.11
C LEU A 318 2.56 12.80 13.70
N SER A 319 3.00 11.81 14.50
CA SER A 319 2.63 10.40 14.28
C SER A 319 1.12 10.19 14.31
N LEU A 320 0.44 10.78 15.30
CA LEU A 320 -1.02 10.67 15.47
C LEU A 320 -1.78 11.35 14.34
N VAL A 321 -1.34 12.53 13.89
CA VAL A 321 -1.96 13.23 12.76
C VAL A 321 -1.90 12.39 11.49
N LYS A 322 -0.73 11.83 11.18
CA LYS A 322 -0.56 10.92 10.05
C LYS A 322 -1.46 9.69 10.17
N ARG A 323 -1.59 9.14 11.38
CA ARG A 323 -2.47 8.01 11.65
C ARG A 323 -3.94 8.35 11.40
N VAL A 324 -4.41 9.48 11.90
CA VAL A 324 -5.78 9.91 11.69
C VAL A 324 -6.04 10.14 10.20
N ARG A 325 -5.08 10.73 9.48
CA ARG A 325 -5.11 10.84 8.01
C ARG A 325 -5.20 9.47 7.33
N ASP A 326 -4.46 8.47 7.79
CA ASP A 326 -4.55 7.09 7.26
C ASP A 326 -5.96 6.49 7.48
N LEU A 327 -6.58 6.77 8.64
CA LEU A 327 -7.95 6.33 8.92
C LEU A 327 -8.98 7.07 8.06
N LEU A 328 -8.84 8.40 7.93
CA LEU A 328 -9.74 9.26 7.17
C LEU A 328 -9.78 8.88 5.69
N LEU A 329 -8.63 8.55 5.10
CA LEU A 329 -8.53 8.14 3.70
C LEU A 329 -8.72 6.64 3.53
N GLY A 330 -8.26 5.83 4.47
CA GLY A 330 -8.25 4.37 4.35
C GLY A 330 -9.61 3.73 4.59
N LEU A 331 -10.41 4.20 5.55
CA LEU A 331 -11.74 3.62 5.80
C LEU A 331 -12.68 3.74 4.59
N PRO A 332 -12.80 4.89 3.90
CA PRO A 332 -13.56 4.98 2.66
C PRO A 332 -13.00 4.09 1.54
N ALA A 333 -11.68 3.96 1.42
CA ALA A 333 -11.06 3.08 0.43
C ALA A 333 -11.42 1.60 0.66
N LEU A 334 -11.32 1.13 1.91
CA LEU A 334 -11.71 -0.24 2.27
C LEU A 334 -13.21 -0.47 2.03
N ALA A 335 -14.06 0.50 2.38
CA ALA A 335 -15.49 0.41 2.07
C ALA A 335 -15.75 0.31 0.56
N ALA A 336 -15.09 1.14 -0.25
CA ALA A 336 -15.17 1.10 -1.70
C ALA A 336 -14.71 -0.27 -2.26
N TRP A 337 -13.63 -0.81 -1.71
CA TRP A 337 -13.14 -2.15 -2.08
C TRP A 337 -14.18 -3.25 -1.77
N GLN A 338 -14.78 -3.24 -0.58
CA GLN A 338 -15.82 -4.22 -0.20
C GLN A 338 -17.04 -4.16 -1.12
N VAL A 339 -17.45 -2.95 -1.56
CA VAL A 339 -18.56 -2.78 -2.51
C VAL A 339 -18.23 -3.41 -3.87
N VAL A 340 -17.01 -3.20 -4.37
CA VAL A 340 -16.59 -3.78 -5.66
C VAL A 340 -16.51 -5.30 -5.60
N GLU A 341 -15.88 -5.84 -4.56
CA GLU A 341 -15.76 -7.28 -4.37
C GLU A 341 -17.14 -7.93 -4.18
N GLY A 342 -18.01 -7.30 -3.39
CA GLY A 342 -19.38 -7.76 -3.17
C GLY A 342 -20.22 -7.77 -4.44
N ARG A 343 -20.15 -6.71 -5.26
CA ARG A 343 -20.84 -6.67 -6.57
C ARG A 343 -20.34 -7.77 -7.51
N HIS A 344 -19.04 -8.04 -7.53
CA HIS A 344 -18.47 -9.09 -8.37
C HIS A 344 -18.93 -10.49 -7.95
N LEU A 345 -18.93 -10.78 -6.64
CA LEU A 345 -19.38 -12.06 -6.10
C LEU A 345 -20.87 -12.30 -6.36
N LEU A 346 -21.70 -11.25 -6.28
CA LEU A 346 -23.13 -11.33 -6.61
C LEU A 346 -23.37 -11.62 -8.10
N ARG A 347 -22.61 -10.98 -9.01
CA ARG A 347 -22.70 -11.21 -10.47
C ARG A 347 -22.30 -12.64 -10.86
N ARG A 348 -21.16 -13.14 -10.36
CA ARG A 348 -20.74 -14.54 -10.56
C ARG A 348 -21.75 -15.54 -10.00
N GLY A 349 -22.39 -15.19 -8.88
CA GLY A 349 -23.45 -15.98 -8.28
C GLY A 349 -24.68 -16.13 -9.18
N ALA A 350 -25.02 -15.09 -9.94
CA ALA A 350 -26.12 -15.09 -10.89
C ALA A 350 -25.80 -15.87 -12.19
N GLU A 351 -24.58 -15.73 -12.72
CA GLU A 351 -24.15 -16.41 -13.96
C GLU A 351 -24.02 -17.94 -13.81
N THR A 352 -23.56 -18.41 -12.65
CA THR A 352 -23.43 -19.86 -12.38
C THR A 352 -24.78 -20.53 -12.10
N GLY A 353 -25.78 -19.79 -11.59
CA GLY A 353 -27.12 -20.32 -11.34
C GLY A 353 -28.02 -20.38 -12.58
N GLY A 354 -27.65 -19.74 -13.69
CA GLY A 354 -28.40 -19.78 -14.96
C GLY A 354 -27.87 -20.78 -16.00
N ARG A 355 -26.77 -21.49 -15.69
CA ARG A 355 -26.25 -22.58 -16.54
C ARG A 355 -26.75 -23.97 -16.11
N ASP A 356 -27.30 -24.08 -14.89
CA ASP A 356 -27.78 -25.34 -14.30
C ASP A 356 -29.33 -25.42 -14.26
N SER A 357 -30.02 -24.53 -14.99
CA SER A 357 -31.48 -24.45 -15.11
C SER A 357 -31.92 -24.62 -16.56
#